data_AF-A0A377TR57-F1
#
_entry.id   AF-A0A377TR57-F1
#
_cell.length_a   1.000
_cell.length_b   1.000
_cell.length_c   1.000
_cell.angle_alpha   90.00
_cell.angle_beta   90.00
_cell.angle_gamma   90.00
#
_symmetry.space_group_name_H-M   'P 1'
#
loop_
_entity.id
_entity.type
_entity.pdbx_description
1 polymer ?
#
loop_
_entity_poly.entity_id
_entity_poly.type
_entity_poly.pdbx_seq_one_letter_code
_entity_poly.pdbx_strand_id
1 'polypeptide(L)' 'MIFMDEGKIVEDADKEAFFANPQSERAKDFLAKILH' A
#
# COMPACT_ATOMS: atom_id res chain seq x y z
N MET A 1 -1.54 5.55 7.73
CA MET A 1 -1.29 4.08 7.76
C MET A 1 0.04 3.87 7.08
N ILE A 2 0.93 3.15 7.74
CA ILE A 2 2.28 2.91 7.24
C ILE A 2 2.31 1.57 6.52
N PHE A 3 2.60 1.59 5.22
CA PHE A 3 2.91 0.40 4.43
C PHE A 3 4.41 0.28 4.27
N MET A 4 4.93 -0.88 4.66
CA MET A 4 6.35 -1.20 4.60
C MET A 4 6.58 -2.40 3.69
N ASP A 5 7.65 -2.33 2.89
CA ASP A 5 8.18 -3.44 2.10
C ASP A 5 9.70 -3.43 2.21
N GLU A 6 10.32 -4.62 2.25
CA GLU A 6 11.77 -4.79 2.36
C GLU A 6 12.44 -3.96 3.49
N GLY A 7 11.74 -3.80 4.62
CA GLY A 7 12.23 -3.04 5.77
C GLY A 7 12.26 -1.52 5.58
N LYS A 8 11.61 -1.00 4.53
CA LYS A 8 11.49 0.44 4.25
C LYS A 8 10.03 0.87 4.29
N ILE A 9 9.79 2.12 4.69
CA ILE A 9 8.49 2.75 4.51
C ILE A 9 8.34 3.05 3.02
N VAL A 10 7.36 2.44 2.40
CA VAL A 10 7.05 2.63 0.98
C VAL A 10 5.94 3.65 0.82
N GLU A 11 4.94 3.61 1.69
CA GLU A 11 3.82 4.54 1.66
C GLU A 11 3.36 4.90 3.07
N ASP A 12 3.07 6.17 3.27
CA ASP A 12 2.37 6.69 4.44
C ASP A 12 1.19 7.53 3.97
N ALA A 13 -0.01 6.97 4.12
CA ALA A 13 -1.26 7.58 3.69
C ALA A 13 -2.40 7.18 4.61
N ASP A 14 -3.48 7.95 4.63
CA ASP A 14 -4.69 7.57 5.36
C ASP A 14 -5.20 6.20 4.90
N LYS A 15 -5.89 5.49 5.81
CA LYS A 15 -6.34 4.11 5.55
C LYS A 15 -7.23 4.05 4.32
N GLU A 16 -8.22 4.93 4.24
CA GLU A 16 -9.16 5.01 3.13
C GLU A 16 -8.42 5.29 1.81
N ALA A 17 -7.46 6.21 1.83
CA ALA A 17 -6.65 6.55 0.66
C ALA A 17 -5.80 5.36 0.18
N PHE A 18 -5.11 4.67 1.09
CA PHE A 18 -4.27 3.52 0.74
C PHE A 18 -5.05 2.37 0.10
N PHE A 19 -6.23 2.04 0.63
CA PHE A 19 -7.03 0.94 0.09
C PHE A 19 -7.83 1.32 -1.16
N ALA A 20 -8.25 2.58 -1.31
CA ALA A 20 -9.02 3.04 -2.47
C ALA A 20 -8.14 3.45 -3.65
N ASN A 21 -7.00 4.09 -3.38
CA ASN A 21 -6.08 4.60 -4.39
C ASN A 21 -4.62 4.57 -3.85
N PRO A 22 -4.02 3.37 -3.68
CA PRO A 22 -2.62 3.26 -3.28
C PRO A 22 -1.72 4.03 -4.27
N GLN A 23 -0.81 4.84 -3.76
CA GLN A 23 0.02 5.71 -4.62
C GLN A 23 1.24 4.96 -5.19
N SER A 24 1.80 4.04 -4.41
CA SER A 24 3.03 3.33 -4.76
C SER A 24 2.73 2.09 -5.58
N GLU A 25 3.53 1.82 -6.62
CA GLU A 25 3.43 0.59 -7.41
C GLU A 25 3.50 -0.67 -6.54
N ARG A 26 4.34 -0.66 -5.49
CA ARG A 26 4.39 -1.78 -4.55
C ARG A 26 3.15 -1.98 -3.70
N ALA A 27 2.50 -0.89 -3.29
CA ALA A 27 1.24 -0.98 -2.58
C ALA A 27 0.12 -1.53 -3.49
N LYS A 28 0.07 -1.10 -4.76
CA LYS A 28 -0.85 -1.64 -5.78
C LYS A 28 -0.66 -3.14 -5.98
N ASP A 29 0.59 -3.59 -6.19
CA ASP A 29 0.93 -5.00 -6.35
C ASP A 29 0.53 -5.84 -5.14
N PHE A 30 0.77 -5.31 -3.93
CA PHE A 30 0.42 -5.98 -2.69
C PHE A 30 -1.09 -6.14 -2.56
N LEU A 31 -1.85 -5.06 -2.74
CA LEU A 31 -3.31 -5.07 -2.64
C LEU A 31 -3.96 -6.00 -3.68
N ALA A 32 -3.43 -6.06 -4.90
CA ALA A 32 -3.91 -6.96 -5.94
C ALA A 32 -3.79 -8.46 -5.56
N LYS A 33 -2.82 -8.82 -4.70
CA LYS A 33 -2.62 -10.21 -4.24
C LYS A 33 -3.51 -10.60 -3.05
N ILE A 34 -3.96 -9.64 -2.24
CA ILE A 34 -4.68 -9.92 -1.00
C ILE A 34 -6.19 -9.66 -1.07
N LEU A 35 -6.65 -8.83 -2.02
CA LEU A 35 -8.08 -8.54 -2.23
C LEU A 35 -8.76 -9.52 -3.20
N HIS A 36 -8.06 -10.62 -3.54
CA HIS A 36 -8.54 -11.70 -4.40
C HIS A 36 -9.04 -12.90 -3.60
#